data_AF-A0A838QX45-F1
#
_entry.id   AF-A0A838QX45-F1
#
_cell.length_a   1.000
_cell.length_b   1.000
_cell.length_c   1.000
_cell.angle_alpha   90.00
_cell.angle_beta   90.00
_cell.angle_gamma   90.00
#
_symmetry.space_group_name_H-M   'P 1'
#
loop_
_entity.id
_entity.type
_entity.pdbx_description
1 polymer ?
#
loop_
_entity_poly.entity_id
_entity_poly.type
_entity_poly.pdbx_seq_one_letter_code
_entity_poly.pdbx_strand_id
1 'polypeptide(L)'
;MRTFVLLSVGFVVAVLLVLGCPKKQDSPAPLQQPPATAPMLVDLPIEMTVKQRTTTAVPGSDEALRITIDDVTRGQVMVSLAGKDGNVVLGPTSLAEGKSAKFKLGEKSYSVTLSELDNELVGEDSARLVFSDSLPAEESSTGDSAREGANGDDAVAERDKIEKLIDHVGSLEGAVFIRNGEEHTPAEAAEHLRRKWESGGGEIATADDFIEKLASKSSVSGEEYKLRLKDGTELSSGEYLRERLAEIERTD
;
A
#
# COMPACT_ATOMS: atom_id res chain seq x y z
N MET A 1 -27.48 -72.67 -7.02
CA MET A 1 -28.77 -72.08 -6.62
C MET A 1 -28.55 -71.20 -5.40
N ARG A 2 -29.15 -70.01 -5.41
CA ARG A 2 -29.12 -69.04 -4.31
C ARG A 2 -29.99 -69.52 -3.13
N THR A 3 -29.67 -68.99 -1.94
CA THR A 3 -30.62 -68.57 -0.88
C THR A 3 -30.78 -69.47 0.37
N PHE A 4 -30.24 -68.92 1.48
CA PHE A 4 -30.67 -68.90 2.90
C PHE A 4 -30.92 -70.18 3.72
N VAL A 5 -30.49 -70.12 5.00
CA VAL A 5 -31.20 -70.45 6.28
C VAL A 5 -30.13 -70.34 7.41
N LEU A 6 -30.15 -69.28 8.22
CA LEU A 6 -30.81 -69.11 9.54
C LEU A 6 -29.99 -69.60 10.76
N LEU A 7 -29.72 -68.63 11.66
CA LEU A 7 -29.54 -68.65 13.13
C LEU A 7 -29.17 -69.97 13.83
N SER A 8 -28.19 -69.91 14.75
CA SER A 8 -28.36 -70.35 16.16
C SER A 8 -27.15 -70.06 17.07
N VAL A 9 -27.46 -69.38 18.18
CA VAL A 9 -27.04 -69.64 19.58
C VAL A 9 -25.55 -69.57 19.97
N GLY A 10 -25.20 -68.45 20.63
CA GLY A 10 -24.72 -68.38 22.01
C GLY A 10 -23.53 -69.25 22.46
N PHE A 11 -22.41 -68.59 22.77
CA PHE A 11 -21.50 -69.05 23.83
C PHE A 11 -20.92 -67.86 24.59
N VAL A 12 -21.29 -67.78 25.88
CA VAL A 12 -20.73 -66.85 26.86
C VAL A 12 -19.43 -67.46 27.37
N VAL A 13 -18.30 -66.79 27.16
CA VAL A 13 -17.05 -67.09 27.87
C VAL A 13 -16.68 -65.88 28.71
N ALA A 14 -16.83 -66.06 30.03
CA ALA A 14 -16.30 -65.17 31.04
C ALA A 14 -14.76 -65.24 31.02
N VAL A 15 -14.10 -64.14 30.70
CA VAL A 15 -12.65 -63.99 30.86
C VAL A 15 -12.41 -63.15 32.12
N LEU A 16 -11.72 -63.79 33.06
CA LEU A 16 -11.27 -63.28 34.35
C LEU A 16 -10.42 -62.01 34.17
N LEU A 17 -10.82 -60.93 34.84
CA LEU A 17 -10.03 -59.70 35.03
C LEU A 17 -8.80 -60.00 35.90
N VAL A 18 -7.61 -59.93 35.31
CA VAL A 18 -6.37 -59.71 36.06
C VAL A 18 -6.04 -58.22 35.95
N LEU A 19 -6.38 -57.47 36.99
CA LEU A 19 -5.99 -56.07 37.17
C LEU A 19 -4.47 -56.00 37.39
N GLY A 20 -3.71 -55.85 36.31
CA GLY A 20 -2.34 -55.37 36.36
C GLY A 20 -2.36 -53.84 36.40
N CYS A 21 -1.94 -53.23 37.51
CA CYS A 21 -1.74 -51.78 37.59
C CYS A 21 -0.66 -51.34 36.59
N PRO A 22 -0.93 -50.43 35.63
CA PRO A 22 0.15 -49.80 34.89
C PRO A 22 0.93 -48.89 35.83
N LYS A 23 2.25 -49.09 35.89
CA LYS A 23 3.20 -48.16 36.53
C LYS A 23 2.96 -46.76 35.96
N LYS A 24 2.71 -45.81 36.86
CA LYS A 24 2.65 -44.38 36.58
C LYS A 24 3.98 -43.98 35.92
N GLN A 25 3.94 -43.74 34.62
CA GLN A 25 5.02 -43.08 33.91
C GLN A 25 5.00 -41.63 34.40
N ASP A 26 6.00 -41.23 35.18
CA ASP A 26 6.24 -39.83 35.47
C ASP A 26 6.55 -39.14 34.13
N SER A 27 5.54 -38.51 33.56
CA SER A 27 5.73 -37.58 32.45
C SER A 27 6.63 -36.44 32.95
N PRO A 28 7.68 -36.04 32.20
CA PRO A 28 8.37 -34.80 32.53
C PRO A 28 7.33 -33.68 32.50
N ALA A 29 7.34 -32.84 33.53
CA ALA A 29 6.50 -31.64 33.58
C ALA A 29 6.57 -30.90 32.24
N PRO A 30 5.46 -30.35 31.72
CA PRO A 30 5.51 -29.52 30.53
C PRO A 30 6.54 -28.44 30.81
N LEU A 31 7.60 -28.39 30.01
CA LEU A 31 8.50 -27.24 29.98
C LEU A 31 7.60 -26.03 29.82
N GLN A 32 7.56 -25.16 30.83
CA GLN A 32 6.87 -23.89 30.71
C GLN A 32 7.49 -23.21 29.49
N GLN A 33 6.72 -23.14 28.40
CA GLN A 33 7.09 -22.27 27.29
C GLN A 33 7.29 -20.89 27.90
N PRO A 34 8.42 -20.21 27.65
CA PRO A 34 8.58 -18.83 28.08
C PRO A 34 7.33 -18.05 27.64
N PRO A 35 6.81 -17.13 28.46
CA PRO A 35 5.57 -16.43 28.14
C PRO A 35 5.71 -15.88 26.73
N ALA A 36 4.82 -16.33 25.83
CA ALA A 36 4.80 -15.83 24.46
C ALA A 36 4.67 -14.31 24.56
N THR A 37 5.74 -13.60 24.25
CA THR A 37 5.73 -12.14 24.23
C THR A 37 4.57 -11.72 23.33
N ALA A 38 3.66 -10.91 23.86
CA ALA A 38 2.50 -10.47 23.09
C ALA A 38 2.97 -9.84 21.76
N PRO A 39 2.35 -10.19 20.63
CA PRO A 39 2.79 -9.68 19.34
C PRO A 39 2.70 -8.16 19.32
N MET A 40 3.74 -7.51 18.85
CA MET A 40 3.83 -6.06 18.72
C MET A 40 4.64 -5.69 17.49
N LEU A 41 4.41 -4.49 16.96
CA LEU A 41 5.26 -3.91 15.93
C LEU A 41 6.44 -3.20 16.58
N VAL A 42 7.65 -3.46 16.08
CA VAL A 42 8.89 -2.74 16.39
C VAL A 42 9.35 -1.93 15.17
N ASP A 43 10.29 -1.01 15.38
CA ASP A 43 10.87 -0.16 14.32
C ASP A 43 9.86 0.73 13.58
N LEU A 44 8.93 1.32 14.34
CA LEU A 44 7.96 2.27 13.81
C LEU A 44 8.61 3.64 13.50
N PRO A 45 8.16 4.35 12.44
CA PRO A 45 7.13 3.91 11.48
C PRO A 45 7.67 2.85 10.52
N ILE A 46 6.86 1.83 10.22
CA ILE A 46 7.21 0.80 9.22
C ILE A 46 6.63 1.24 7.88
N GLU A 47 7.50 1.46 6.90
CA GLU A 47 7.10 1.71 5.53
C GLU A 47 7.22 0.44 4.69
N MET A 48 6.19 0.12 3.91
CA MET A 48 6.24 -1.01 2.98
C MET A 48 5.42 -0.75 1.72
N THR A 49 5.86 -1.35 0.61
CA THR A 49 5.10 -1.37 -0.65
C THR A 49 4.54 -2.76 -0.85
N VAL A 50 3.23 -2.86 -1.09
CA VAL A 50 2.52 -4.13 -1.28
C VAL A 50 1.85 -4.12 -2.63
N LYS A 51 2.05 -5.20 -3.40
CA LYS A 51 1.43 -5.37 -4.72
C LYS A 51 -0.04 -5.75 -4.58
N GLN A 52 -0.86 -5.36 -5.53
CA GLN A 52 -2.27 -5.69 -5.57
C GLN A 52 -2.49 -7.21 -5.56
N ARG A 53 -3.57 -7.64 -4.94
CA ARG A 53 -3.95 -9.06 -4.79
C ARG A 53 -2.86 -9.93 -4.17
N THR A 54 -1.97 -9.35 -3.37
CA THR A 54 -0.92 -10.08 -2.65
C THR A 54 -1.10 -9.99 -1.15
N THR A 55 -0.46 -10.95 -0.46
CA THR A 55 -0.35 -10.95 1.00
C THR A 55 1.11 -10.93 1.38
N THR A 56 1.51 -9.98 2.21
CA THR A 56 2.90 -9.75 2.62
C THR A 56 3.01 -9.72 4.13
N ALA A 57 4.11 -10.23 4.69
CA ALA A 57 4.38 -10.08 6.11
C ALA A 57 4.72 -8.61 6.43
N VAL A 58 4.15 -8.06 7.50
CA VAL A 58 4.49 -6.71 7.95
C VAL A 58 5.85 -6.78 8.66
N PRO A 59 6.88 -6.04 8.19
CA PRO A 59 8.18 -5.98 8.86
C PRO A 59 8.04 -5.53 10.32
N GLY A 60 8.97 -5.92 11.20
CA GLY A 60 8.89 -5.56 12.62
C GLY A 60 7.76 -6.24 13.41
N SER A 61 6.97 -7.13 12.81
CA SER A 61 5.92 -7.91 13.51
C SER A 61 6.37 -9.27 14.03
N ASP A 62 7.63 -9.67 13.80
CA ASP A 62 8.13 -11.04 14.06
C ASP A 62 7.24 -12.13 13.40
N GLU A 63 6.88 -11.90 12.13
CA GLU A 63 5.92 -12.68 11.34
C GLU A 63 4.49 -12.79 11.91
N ALA A 64 4.17 -12.05 12.98
CA ALA A 64 2.88 -12.14 13.63
C ALA A 64 1.75 -11.49 12.83
N LEU A 65 2.07 -10.57 11.91
CA LEU A 65 1.10 -9.78 11.16
C LEU A 65 1.37 -9.89 9.65
N ARG A 66 0.30 -10.10 8.88
CA ARG A 66 0.31 -10.05 7.42
C ARG A 66 -0.72 -9.04 6.95
N ILE A 67 -0.38 -8.34 5.88
CA ILE A 67 -1.27 -7.44 5.18
C ILE A 67 -1.63 -8.01 3.83
N THR A 68 -2.91 -7.94 3.49
CA THR A 68 -3.44 -8.29 2.17
C THR A 68 -3.99 -7.03 1.54
N ILE A 69 -3.63 -6.83 0.28
CA ILE A 69 -4.24 -5.82 -0.58
C ILE A 69 -4.95 -6.55 -1.71
N ASP A 70 -6.18 -6.15 -2.00
CA ASP A 70 -6.95 -6.69 -3.14
C ASP A 70 -6.93 -5.71 -4.33
N ASP A 71 -8.10 -5.29 -4.79
CA ASP A 71 -8.23 -4.43 -5.97
C ASP A 71 -7.87 -2.97 -5.66
N VAL A 72 -7.06 -2.37 -6.54
CA VAL A 72 -6.85 -0.93 -6.61
C VAL A 72 -7.84 -0.34 -7.61
N THR A 73 -8.76 0.49 -7.16
CA THR A 73 -9.76 1.12 -8.03
C THR A 73 -9.93 2.60 -7.66
N ARG A 74 -9.89 3.48 -8.66
CA ARG A 74 -10.23 4.92 -8.52
C ARG A 74 -9.54 5.61 -7.33
N GLY A 75 -8.23 5.40 -7.17
CA GLY A 75 -7.45 6.02 -6.09
C GLY A 75 -7.74 5.45 -4.70
N GLN A 76 -8.32 4.24 -4.63
CA GLN A 76 -8.60 3.54 -3.40
C GLN A 76 -8.13 2.08 -3.49
N VAL A 77 -7.84 1.50 -2.34
CA VAL A 77 -7.40 0.12 -2.21
C VAL A 77 -8.08 -0.57 -1.05
N MET A 78 -8.43 -1.83 -1.22
CA MET A 78 -8.94 -2.66 -0.12
C MET A 78 -7.76 -3.25 0.66
N VAL A 79 -7.70 -2.97 1.96
CA VAL A 79 -6.67 -3.47 2.88
C VAL A 79 -7.29 -4.37 3.93
N SER A 80 -6.66 -5.50 4.23
CA SER A 80 -6.97 -6.31 5.41
C SER A 80 -5.70 -6.76 6.13
N LEU A 81 -5.79 -6.96 7.44
CA LEU A 81 -4.70 -7.46 8.27
C LEU A 81 -5.12 -8.75 8.95
N ALA A 82 -4.24 -9.75 8.90
CA ALA A 82 -4.43 -11.02 9.56
C ALA A 82 -3.23 -11.39 10.43
N GLY A 83 -3.49 -12.01 11.58
CA GLY A 83 -2.46 -12.60 12.42
C GLY A 83 -1.88 -13.87 11.80
N LYS A 84 -0.74 -14.34 12.32
CA LYS A 84 -0.09 -15.60 11.90
C LYS A 84 -0.98 -16.84 12.05
N ASP A 85 -1.93 -16.79 12.98
CA ASP A 85 -2.94 -17.81 13.25
C ASP A 85 -4.18 -17.71 12.34
N GLY A 86 -4.21 -16.73 11.43
CA GLY A 86 -5.35 -16.45 10.55
C GLY A 86 -6.47 -15.65 11.22
N ASN A 87 -6.26 -15.15 12.44
CA ASN A 87 -7.22 -14.25 13.06
C ASN A 87 -7.30 -12.92 12.30
N VAL A 88 -8.49 -12.32 12.24
CA VAL A 88 -8.67 -11.04 11.57
C VAL A 88 -8.29 -9.92 12.53
N VAL A 89 -7.22 -9.19 12.19
CA VAL A 89 -6.72 -8.03 12.94
C VAL A 89 -7.37 -6.74 12.46
N LEU A 90 -7.55 -6.61 11.15
CA LEU A 90 -8.32 -5.56 10.48
C LEU A 90 -9.09 -6.21 9.33
N GLY A 91 -10.42 -6.10 9.35
CA GLY A 91 -11.24 -6.59 8.24
C GLY A 91 -11.00 -5.78 6.96
N PRO A 92 -11.55 -6.24 5.81
CA PRO A 92 -11.46 -5.51 4.55
C PRO A 92 -11.91 -4.06 4.73
N THR A 93 -10.97 -3.13 4.54
CA THR A 93 -11.14 -1.70 4.74
C THR A 93 -10.65 -0.97 3.50
N SER A 94 -11.54 -0.19 2.87
CA SER A 94 -11.14 0.67 1.76
C SER A 94 -10.38 1.88 2.29
N LEU A 95 -9.17 2.09 1.79
CA LEU A 95 -8.35 3.26 2.08
C LEU A 95 -8.12 4.05 0.78
N ALA A 96 -8.32 5.36 0.86
CA ALA A 96 -7.81 6.32 -0.11
C ALA A 96 -6.42 6.82 0.36
N GLU A 97 -5.64 7.39 -0.55
CA GLU A 97 -4.36 8.00 -0.18
C GLU A 97 -4.53 9.06 0.92
N GLY A 98 -3.55 9.12 1.82
CA GLY A 98 -3.58 9.94 3.03
C GLY A 98 -4.55 9.46 4.13
N LYS A 99 -5.35 8.41 3.90
CA LYS A 99 -6.28 7.88 4.91
C LYS A 99 -5.67 6.73 5.71
N SER A 100 -6.10 6.65 6.97
CA SER A 100 -5.60 5.66 7.92
C SER A 100 -6.73 4.79 8.47
N ALA A 101 -6.43 3.51 8.68
CA ALA A 101 -7.25 2.59 9.45
C ALA A 101 -6.55 2.23 10.77
N LYS A 102 -7.32 2.22 11.87
CA LYS A 102 -6.82 1.77 13.18
C LYS A 102 -6.99 0.27 13.34
N PHE A 103 -6.02 -0.36 13.97
CA PHE A 103 -6.12 -1.75 14.37
C PHE A 103 -5.40 -1.98 15.71
N LYS A 104 -5.63 -3.15 16.31
CA LYS A 104 -4.97 -3.56 17.55
C LYS A 104 -4.13 -4.81 17.30
N LEU A 105 -2.92 -4.82 17.84
CA LEU A 105 -2.07 -6.01 17.87
C LEU A 105 -1.61 -6.21 19.32
N GLY A 106 -2.05 -7.32 19.91
CA GLY A 106 -1.98 -7.50 21.36
C GLY A 106 -2.81 -6.42 22.08
N GLU A 107 -2.21 -5.75 23.06
CA GLU A 107 -2.85 -4.66 23.82
C GLU A 107 -2.57 -3.27 23.22
N LYS A 108 -1.69 -3.18 22.22
CA LYS A 108 -1.29 -1.92 21.58
C LYS A 108 -2.20 -1.60 20.40
N SER A 109 -2.46 -0.30 20.24
CA SER A 109 -3.19 0.23 19.08
C SER A 109 -2.21 0.84 18.10
N TYR A 110 -2.46 0.62 16.82
CA TYR A 110 -1.65 1.09 15.70
C TYR A 110 -2.56 1.66 14.62
N SER A 111 -1.97 2.35 13.66
CA SER A 111 -2.63 2.71 12.41
C SER A 111 -1.83 2.23 11.21
N VAL A 112 -2.54 1.87 10.14
CA VAL A 112 -1.97 1.73 8.81
C VAL A 112 -2.52 2.86 7.94
N THR A 113 -1.63 3.62 7.34
CA THR A 113 -1.96 4.74 6.44
C THR A 113 -1.59 4.34 5.03
N LEU A 114 -2.50 4.55 4.08
CA LEU A 114 -2.15 4.51 2.67
C LEU A 114 -1.45 5.82 2.31
N SER A 115 -0.15 5.80 2.04
CA SER A 115 0.57 7.01 1.65
C SER A 115 0.57 7.25 0.15
N GLU A 116 0.51 6.19 -0.66
CA GLU A 116 0.54 6.30 -2.12
C GLU A 116 -0.06 5.05 -2.79
N LEU A 117 -0.73 5.22 -3.92
CA LEU A 117 -1.18 4.19 -4.85
C LEU A 117 -0.51 4.41 -6.19
N ASP A 118 0.27 3.42 -6.60
CA ASP A 118 0.82 3.36 -7.94
C ASP A 118 -0.04 2.39 -8.77
N ASN A 119 -0.81 2.94 -9.71
CA ASN A 119 -1.61 2.16 -10.64
C ASN A 119 -0.88 2.18 -11.99
N GLU A 120 -0.23 1.08 -12.31
CA GLU A 120 0.55 0.95 -13.54
C GLU A 120 -0.34 0.34 -14.62
N LEU A 121 -0.62 1.10 -15.70
CA LEU A 121 -1.37 0.58 -16.85
C LEU A 121 -0.69 -0.62 -17.53
N VAL A 122 0.64 -0.72 -17.38
CA VAL A 122 1.43 -1.90 -17.73
C VAL A 122 2.47 -2.09 -16.62
N GLY A 123 2.20 -3.00 -15.70
CA GLY A 123 2.95 -3.21 -14.46
C GLY A 123 2.08 -3.87 -13.39
N GLU A 124 2.57 -4.00 -12.16
CA GLU A 124 1.78 -4.55 -11.05
C GLU A 124 1.35 -3.42 -10.11
N ASP A 125 0.05 -3.05 -10.10
CA ASP A 125 -0.46 -2.02 -9.17
C ASP A 125 0.01 -2.28 -7.74
N SER A 126 0.40 -1.22 -7.03
CA SER A 126 0.93 -1.34 -5.69
C SER A 126 0.49 -0.18 -4.80
N ALA A 127 0.53 -0.42 -3.50
CA ALA A 127 0.22 0.56 -2.49
C ALA A 127 1.39 0.69 -1.52
N ARG A 128 1.78 1.94 -1.24
CA ARG A 128 2.70 2.26 -0.16
C ARG A 128 1.92 2.51 1.12
N LEU A 129 2.31 1.79 2.17
CA LEU A 129 1.64 1.78 3.45
C LEU A 129 2.62 2.12 4.55
N VAL A 130 2.15 2.91 5.50
CA VAL A 130 2.91 3.32 6.68
C VAL A 130 2.20 2.86 7.93
N PHE A 131 2.87 2.07 8.76
CA PHE A 131 2.38 1.66 10.08
C PHE A 131 2.97 2.57 11.15
N SER A 132 2.13 3.02 12.08
CA SER A 132 2.52 3.90 13.20
C SER A 132 1.77 3.52 14.48
N ASP A 133 2.30 3.89 15.65
CA ASP A 133 1.64 3.76 16.96
C ASP A 133 0.68 4.93 17.27
N SER A 134 0.66 5.92 16.39
CA SER A 134 -0.18 7.10 16.43
C SER A 134 -0.80 7.31 15.06
N LEU A 135 -2.05 7.77 15.01
CA LEU A 135 -2.57 8.30 13.76
C LEU A 135 -1.65 9.44 13.32
N PRO A 136 -1.37 9.59 12.00
CA PRO A 136 -0.83 10.86 11.52
C PRO A 136 -1.74 11.97 12.06
N ALA A 137 -1.15 13.08 12.50
CA ALA A 137 -1.93 14.24 12.90
C ALA A 137 -2.90 14.51 11.75
N GLU A 138 -4.19 14.26 11.98
CA GLU A 138 -5.24 14.63 11.05
C GLU A 138 -4.98 16.11 10.79
N GLU A 139 -4.53 16.44 9.58
CA GLU A 139 -4.57 17.82 9.14
C GLU A 139 -6.02 18.24 9.35
N SER A 140 -6.20 19.06 10.37
CA SER A 140 -7.45 19.69 10.70
C SER A 140 -7.83 20.50 9.49
N SER A 141 -8.56 19.88 8.58
CA SER A 141 -9.39 20.54 7.59
C SER A 141 -10.53 21.21 8.35
N THR A 142 -10.15 22.23 9.12
CA THR A 142 -11.01 23.35 9.43
C THR A 142 -11.16 24.13 8.14
N GLY A 143 -12.00 23.59 7.27
CA GLY A 143 -12.77 24.43 6.37
C GLY A 143 -13.70 25.26 7.25
N ASP A 144 -13.27 26.47 7.59
CA ASP A 144 -14.18 27.54 7.92
C ASP A 144 -13.73 28.81 7.20
N SER A 145 -14.71 29.38 6.51
CA SER A 145 -14.55 30.53 5.62
C SER A 145 -14.28 31.80 6.40
N ALA A 146 -13.18 32.47 6.10
CA ALA A 146 -13.15 33.91 5.85
C ALA A 146 -11.71 34.39 5.67
N ARG A 147 -11.34 34.67 4.42
CA ARG A 147 -10.63 35.89 4.01
C ARG A 147 -10.61 35.93 2.49
N GLU A 148 -11.54 36.73 1.98
CA GLU A 148 -11.71 37.06 0.57
C GLU A 148 -10.69 38.11 0.13
N GLY A 149 -10.12 37.91 -1.06
CA GLY A 149 -9.57 38.98 -1.90
C GLY A 149 -8.06 38.93 -2.17
N ALA A 150 -7.60 37.97 -2.99
CA ALA A 150 -6.47 38.13 -3.93
C ALA A 150 -6.12 36.83 -4.71
N ASN A 151 -6.31 35.63 -4.13
CA ASN A 151 -5.65 34.38 -4.58
C ASN A 151 -6.43 33.51 -5.60
N GLY A 152 -7.62 33.90 -6.05
CA GLY A 152 -8.42 33.05 -6.93
C GLY A 152 -7.84 32.93 -8.34
N ASP A 153 -7.38 34.05 -8.88
CA ASP A 153 -6.86 34.12 -10.25
C ASP A 153 -5.48 33.46 -10.36
N ASP A 154 -4.63 33.64 -9.35
CA ASP A 154 -3.30 33.00 -9.29
C ASP A 154 -3.43 31.47 -9.16
N ALA A 155 -4.36 30.98 -8.33
CA ALA A 155 -4.58 29.54 -8.20
C ALA A 155 -5.13 28.91 -9.49
N VAL A 156 -5.97 29.62 -10.25
CA VAL A 156 -6.42 29.15 -11.58
C VAL A 156 -5.24 29.16 -12.56
N ALA A 157 -4.43 30.22 -12.56
CA ALA A 157 -3.25 30.32 -13.41
C ALA A 157 -2.22 29.20 -13.13
N GLU A 158 -1.96 28.88 -11.86
CA GLU A 158 -1.05 27.79 -11.49
C GLU A 158 -1.58 26.41 -11.95
N ARG A 159 -2.89 26.17 -11.82
CA ARG A 159 -3.50 24.94 -12.32
C ARG A 159 -3.41 24.83 -13.84
N ASP A 160 -3.63 25.92 -14.55
CA ASP A 160 -3.51 25.96 -16.00
C ASP A 160 -2.06 25.69 -16.45
N LYS A 161 -1.07 26.21 -15.73
CA LYS A 161 0.35 25.89 -15.98
C LYS A 161 0.65 24.40 -15.79
N ILE A 162 0.12 23.77 -14.74
CA ILE A 162 0.31 22.34 -14.49
C ILE A 162 -0.32 21.50 -15.61
N GLU A 163 -1.54 21.81 -16.04
CA GLU A 163 -2.17 21.12 -17.18
C GLU A 163 -1.34 21.27 -18.46
N LYS A 164 -0.85 22.48 -18.77
CA LYS A 164 0.03 22.72 -19.91
C LYS A 164 1.31 21.87 -19.84
N LEU A 165 1.90 21.70 -18.65
CA LEU A 165 3.07 20.84 -18.47
C LEU A 165 2.76 19.37 -18.72
N ILE A 166 1.65 18.87 -18.16
CA ILE A 166 1.20 17.48 -18.34
C ILE A 166 0.92 17.20 -19.83
N ASP A 167 0.16 18.08 -20.48
CA ASP A 167 -0.17 17.95 -21.90
C ASP A 167 1.10 18.04 -22.77
N HIS A 168 2.05 18.90 -22.39
CA HIS A 168 3.33 18.99 -23.07
C HIS A 168 4.08 17.65 -23.01
N VAL A 169 4.20 17.04 -21.82
CA VAL A 169 4.81 15.70 -21.67
C VAL A 169 4.12 14.69 -22.58
N GLY A 170 2.78 14.68 -22.61
CA GLY A 170 2.01 13.77 -23.45
C GLY A 170 2.22 13.96 -24.95
N SER A 171 2.60 15.18 -25.36
CA SER A 171 2.79 15.55 -26.76
C SER A 171 4.21 15.31 -27.31
N LEU A 172 5.15 14.83 -26.48
CA LEU A 172 6.55 14.63 -26.87
C LEU A 172 6.75 13.41 -27.78
N GLU A 173 6.35 13.51 -29.03
CA GLU A 173 6.43 12.42 -29.99
C GLU A 173 7.87 11.87 -30.17
N GLY A 174 8.03 10.58 -29.89
CA GLY A 174 9.31 9.88 -30.00
C GLY A 174 10.26 10.09 -28.82
N ALA A 175 9.82 10.77 -27.77
CA ALA A 175 10.51 10.76 -26.48
C ALA A 175 10.15 9.49 -25.68
N VAL A 176 10.99 9.15 -24.71
CA VAL A 176 10.78 8.08 -23.74
C VAL A 176 10.93 8.67 -22.35
N PHE A 177 9.93 8.42 -21.50
CA PHE A 177 9.98 8.79 -20.10
C PHE A 177 10.52 7.61 -19.30
N ILE A 178 11.55 7.83 -18.48
CA ILE A 178 12.23 6.76 -17.75
C ILE A 178 11.97 6.96 -16.26
N ARG A 179 11.35 5.96 -15.65
CA ARG A 179 10.94 5.96 -14.23
C ARG A 179 11.48 4.70 -13.57
N ASN A 180 12.25 4.83 -12.48
CA ASN A 180 12.83 3.67 -11.76
C ASN A 180 13.59 2.67 -12.67
N GLY A 181 14.17 3.16 -13.77
CA GLY A 181 14.86 2.34 -14.77
C GLY A 181 13.95 1.71 -15.85
N GLU A 182 12.64 1.92 -15.79
CA GLU A 182 11.68 1.43 -16.77
C GLU A 182 11.29 2.51 -17.78
N GLU A 183 11.05 2.11 -19.02
CA GLU A 183 10.72 3.00 -20.14
C GLU A 183 9.21 3.09 -20.34
N HIS A 184 8.70 4.31 -20.42
CA HIS A 184 7.30 4.63 -20.62
C HIS A 184 7.12 5.58 -21.81
N THR A 185 5.98 5.46 -22.47
CA THR A 185 5.61 6.38 -23.54
C THR A 185 5.24 7.76 -22.97
N PRO A 186 5.32 8.83 -23.79
CA PRO A 186 4.90 10.17 -23.39
C PRO A 186 3.46 10.23 -22.88
N ALA A 187 2.55 9.48 -23.51
CA ALA A 187 1.15 9.40 -23.11
C ALA A 187 0.96 8.75 -21.73
N GLU A 188 1.67 7.65 -21.46
CA GLU A 188 1.65 6.98 -20.16
C GLU A 188 2.24 7.88 -19.06
N ALA A 189 3.31 8.60 -19.37
CA ALA A 189 3.90 9.56 -18.44
C ALA A 189 2.93 10.69 -18.09
N ALA A 190 2.25 11.27 -19.08
CA ALA A 190 1.25 12.32 -18.85
C ALA A 190 0.07 11.81 -18.01
N GLU A 191 -0.44 10.60 -18.27
CA GLU A 191 -1.50 10.02 -17.46
C GLU A 191 -1.04 9.78 -16.01
N HIS A 192 0.17 9.26 -15.83
CA HIS A 192 0.75 9.03 -14.50
C HIS A 192 0.86 10.34 -13.72
N LEU A 193 1.41 11.39 -14.33
CA LEU A 193 1.55 12.71 -13.72
C LEU A 193 0.20 13.35 -13.38
N ARG A 194 -0.79 13.24 -14.28
CA ARG A 194 -2.15 13.74 -14.05
C ARG A 194 -2.80 13.05 -12.87
N ARG A 195 -2.73 11.72 -12.82
CA ARG A 195 -3.29 10.95 -11.71
C ARG A 195 -2.62 11.31 -10.38
N LYS A 196 -1.30 11.44 -10.38
CA LYS A 196 -0.54 11.82 -9.18
C LYS A 196 -0.92 13.22 -8.69
N TRP A 197 -1.16 14.15 -9.61
CA TRP A 197 -1.63 15.49 -9.27
C TRP A 197 -3.06 15.51 -8.74
N GLU A 198 -3.97 14.74 -9.35
CA GLU A 198 -5.35 14.60 -8.87
C GLU A 198 -5.43 13.96 -7.49
N SER A 199 -4.57 12.97 -7.20
CA SER A 199 -4.53 12.29 -5.90
C SER A 199 -3.78 13.07 -4.81
N GLY A 200 -2.79 13.90 -5.18
CA GLY A 200 -1.95 14.68 -4.26
C GLY A 200 -2.67 15.80 -3.50
N GLY A 201 -3.95 16.07 -3.80
CA GLY A 201 -4.77 17.01 -3.04
C GLY A 201 -4.23 18.44 -2.97
N GLY A 202 -4.52 19.15 -1.88
CA GLY A 202 -4.21 20.58 -1.69
C GLY A 202 -2.73 20.91 -1.42
N GLU A 203 -1.83 19.93 -1.46
CA GLU A 203 -0.40 20.12 -1.17
C GLU A 203 0.40 20.69 -2.37
N ILE A 204 -0.21 20.69 -3.56
CA ILE A 204 0.36 21.23 -4.79
C ILE A 204 -0.31 22.57 -5.11
N ALA A 205 0.30 23.65 -4.63
CA ALA A 205 -0.24 25.00 -4.82
C ALA A 205 0.25 25.66 -6.11
N THR A 206 1.42 25.25 -6.61
CA THR A 206 2.11 25.89 -7.75
C THR A 206 2.62 24.87 -8.76
N ALA A 207 2.90 25.33 -9.98
CA ALA A 207 3.54 24.52 -11.01
C ALA A 207 4.95 24.06 -10.60
N ASP A 208 5.68 24.86 -9.81
CA ASP A 208 6.96 24.44 -9.23
C ASP A 208 6.79 23.31 -8.21
N ASP A 209 5.78 23.38 -7.33
CA ASP A 209 5.45 22.28 -6.40
C ASP A 209 5.15 20.99 -7.15
N PHE A 210 4.39 21.09 -8.25
CA PHE A 210 4.10 19.96 -9.11
C PHE A 210 5.38 19.34 -9.68
N ILE A 211 6.29 20.17 -10.21
CA ILE A 211 7.54 19.67 -10.78
C ILE A 211 8.41 19.03 -9.71
N GLU A 212 8.61 19.70 -8.58
CA GLU A 212 9.49 19.23 -7.52
C GLU A 212 8.98 17.95 -6.88
N LYS A 213 7.70 17.91 -6.49
CA LYS A 213 7.15 16.84 -5.66
C LYS A 213 6.62 15.68 -6.48
N LEU A 214 6.10 15.92 -7.68
CA LEU A 214 5.39 14.91 -8.46
C LEU A 214 6.13 14.50 -9.74
N ALA A 215 6.76 15.45 -10.45
CA ALA A 215 7.30 15.20 -11.78
C ALA A 215 8.83 15.05 -11.88
N SER A 216 9.57 15.25 -10.78
CA SER A 216 11.04 15.17 -10.78
C SER A 216 11.58 13.79 -10.39
N LYS A 217 10.91 13.09 -9.47
CA LYS A 217 11.38 11.82 -8.90
C LYS A 217 10.24 10.99 -8.34
N SER A 218 10.53 9.71 -8.14
CA SER A 218 9.62 8.82 -7.44
C SER A 218 9.63 9.14 -5.96
N SER A 219 8.46 9.33 -5.38
CA SER A 219 8.30 9.43 -3.92
C SER A 219 8.59 8.08 -3.25
N VAL A 220 8.48 6.98 -4.00
CA VAL A 220 8.63 5.59 -3.56
C VAL A 220 10.10 5.18 -3.48
N SER A 221 10.82 5.28 -4.60
CA SER A 221 12.23 4.86 -4.68
C SER A 221 13.20 6.00 -4.38
N GLY A 222 12.75 7.26 -4.46
CA GLY A 222 13.61 8.45 -4.43
C GLY A 222 14.37 8.69 -5.74
N GLU A 223 14.19 7.83 -6.74
CA GLU A 223 14.94 7.90 -8.00
C GLU A 223 14.40 9.01 -8.91
N GLU A 224 15.31 9.76 -9.52
CA GLU A 224 14.97 10.82 -10.46
C GLU A 224 14.37 10.26 -11.75
N TYR A 225 13.31 10.91 -12.20
CA TYR A 225 12.71 10.66 -13.50
C TYR A 225 13.59 11.27 -14.58
N LYS A 226 13.71 10.58 -15.71
CA LYS A 226 14.46 11.08 -16.87
C LYS A 226 13.58 11.15 -18.09
N LEU A 227 13.92 12.08 -18.97
CA LEU A 227 13.32 12.19 -20.29
C LEU A 227 14.41 11.93 -21.32
N ARG A 228 14.24 10.89 -22.13
CA ARG A 228 15.05 10.65 -23.31
C ARG A 228 14.33 11.26 -24.51
N LEU A 229 14.89 12.31 -25.09
CA LEU A 229 14.34 12.97 -26.27
C LEU A 229 14.58 12.13 -27.53
N LYS A 230 13.89 12.48 -28.61
CA LYS A 230 13.97 11.79 -29.91
C LYS A 230 15.38 11.76 -30.51
N ASP A 231 16.21 12.73 -30.17
CA ASP A 231 17.62 12.81 -30.58
C ASP A 231 18.55 11.91 -29.75
N GLY A 232 18.02 11.23 -28.74
CA GLY A 232 18.74 10.37 -27.82
C GLY A 232 19.29 11.09 -26.58
N THR A 233 19.08 12.40 -26.45
CA THR A 233 19.51 13.17 -25.28
C THR A 233 18.69 12.77 -24.05
N GLU A 234 19.36 12.36 -22.98
CA GLU A 234 18.73 12.09 -21.69
C GLU A 234 18.93 13.25 -20.72
N LEU A 235 17.85 13.72 -20.13
CA LEU A 235 17.83 14.84 -19.18
C LEU A 235 17.00 14.46 -17.95
N SER A 236 17.21 15.15 -16.83
CA SER A 236 16.29 15.06 -15.69
C SER A 236 14.92 15.61 -16.10
N SER A 237 13.86 14.87 -15.77
CA SER A 237 12.48 15.33 -15.99
C SER A 237 12.22 16.65 -15.28
N GLY A 238 12.73 16.79 -14.05
CA GLY A 238 12.55 18.00 -13.25
C GLY A 238 13.23 19.23 -13.87
N GLU A 239 14.44 19.08 -14.41
CA GLU A 239 15.14 20.17 -15.10
C GLU A 239 14.41 20.56 -16.38
N TYR A 240 14.05 19.57 -17.20
CA TYR A 240 13.33 19.77 -18.45
C TYR A 240 11.99 20.50 -18.25
N LEU A 241 11.21 20.09 -17.26
CA LEU A 241 9.90 20.70 -16.98
C LEU A 241 10.02 22.11 -16.39
N ARG A 242 11.10 22.44 -15.67
CA ARG A 242 11.35 23.82 -15.22
C ARG A 242 11.66 24.75 -16.38
N GLU A 243 12.46 24.29 -17.34
CA GLU A 243 12.69 25.05 -18.57
C GLU A 243 11.39 25.28 -19.32
N ARG A 244 10.54 24.24 -19.40
CA ARG A 244 9.23 24.34 -20.04
C ARG A 244 8.28 25.28 -19.30
N LEU A 245 8.27 25.24 -17.98
CA LEU A 245 7.48 26.16 -17.15
C LEU A 245 7.89 27.62 -17.42
N ALA A 246 9.20 27.89 -17.44
CA ALA A 246 9.71 29.22 -17.75
C ALA A 246 9.34 29.70 -19.16
N GLU A 247 9.10 28.80 -20.12
CA GLU A 247 8.57 29.16 -21.44
C GLU A 247 7.08 29.52 -21.41
N ILE A 248 6.28 28.73 -20.67
CA ILE A 248 4.85 28.98 -20.47
C ILE A 248 4.66 30.38 -19.85
N GLU A 249 5.39 30.67 -18.79
CA GLU A 249 5.32 31.96 -18.06
C GLU A 249 5.81 33.17 -18.86
N ARG A 250 6.59 32.95 -19.93
CA ARG A 250 7.00 34.02 -20.85
C ARG A 250 5.97 34.29 -21.95
N THR A 251 5.02 33.39 -22.16
CA THR A 251 4.08 33.41 -23.27
C THR A 251 2.66 33.79 -22.84
N ASP A 252 2.33 33.63 -21.55
CA ASP A 252 1.14 34.16 -20.89
C ASP A 252 1.31 35.63 -20.46
#